data_AF-A0A934HXF0-F1
#
_entry.id   AF-A0A934HXF0-F1
#
_cell.length_a   1.000
_cell.length_b   1.000
_cell.length_c   1.000
_cell.angle_alpha   90.00
_cell.angle_beta   90.00
_cell.angle_gamma   90.00
#
_symmetry.space_group_name_H-M   'P 1'
#
loop_
_entity.id
_entity.type
_entity.pdbx_description
1 polymer ?
#
loop_
_entity_poly.entity_id
_entity_poly.type
_entity_poly.pdbx_seq_one_letter_code
_entity_poly.pdbx_strand_id
1 'polypeptide(L)'
;MASIVMKEGKIQAVLVGCDRVAENGDTANKIGTSGVAILAKHYGIPFYVCAPLSTVDLKCSTGDDIHIELRADEEITSKWYEKPMAPAGVKTYNPCFDVTDNSLITAIVTEKGIAYSPYSESLPKLFK
;
A
#
# COMPACT_ATOMS: atom_id res chain seq x y z
N MET A 1 -16.51 0.89 -1.85
CA MET A 1 -17.33 0.66 -0.63
C MET A 1 -16.54 0.76 0.68
N ALA A 2 -15.19 0.69 0.68
CA ALA A 2 -14.40 0.70 1.93
C ALA A 2 -14.83 1.77 2.96
N SER A 3 -15.00 3.02 2.52
CA SER A 3 -15.39 4.11 3.43
C SER A 3 -16.73 3.87 4.14
N ILE A 4 -17.76 3.33 3.47
CA ILE A 4 -19.08 3.21 4.11
C ILE A 4 -19.09 2.09 5.16
N VAL A 5 -18.41 0.98 4.88
CA VAL A 5 -18.34 -0.14 5.85
C VAL A 5 -17.44 0.17 7.04
N MET A 6 -16.38 0.98 6.85
CA MET A 6 -15.58 1.52 7.96
C MET A 6 -16.39 2.48 8.82
N LYS A 7 -17.14 3.42 8.20
CA LYS A 7 -18.02 4.35 8.91
C LYS A 7 -19.11 3.66 9.73
N GLU A 8 -19.64 2.55 9.23
CA GLU A 8 -20.64 1.72 9.93
C GLU A 8 -20.05 0.93 11.11
N GLY A 9 -18.74 1.02 11.39
CA GLY A 9 -18.08 0.30 12.48
C GLY A 9 -17.95 -1.20 12.25
N LYS A 10 -18.16 -1.66 11.01
CA LYS A 10 -18.09 -3.10 10.66
C LYS A 10 -16.66 -3.62 10.53
N ILE A 11 -15.67 -2.73 10.46
CA ILE A 11 -14.26 -3.05 10.31
C ILE A 11 -13.49 -2.65 11.57
N GLN A 12 -12.70 -3.56 12.12
CA GLN A 12 -11.92 -3.32 13.35
C GLN A 12 -10.41 -3.28 13.10
N ALA A 13 -9.93 -3.74 11.95
CA ALA A 13 -8.54 -3.64 11.51
C ALA A 13 -8.45 -3.76 9.99
N VAL A 14 -7.40 -3.19 9.42
CA VAL A 14 -7.00 -3.40 8.02
C VAL A 14 -5.66 -4.10 7.99
N LEU A 15 -5.55 -5.17 7.18
CA LEU A 15 -4.30 -5.87 6.93
C LEU A 15 -4.10 -5.93 5.42
N VAL A 16 -2.92 -5.51 4.96
CA VAL A 16 -2.53 -5.57 3.54
C VAL A 16 -1.18 -6.26 3.40
N GLY A 17 -0.89 -6.76 2.20
CA GLY A 17 0.48 -7.12 1.83
C GLY A 17 1.29 -5.87 1.45
N CYS A 18 2.44 -6.08 0.84
CA CYS A 18 3.24 -5.04 0.21
C CYS A 18 4.10 -5.60 -0.91
N ASP A 19 4.55 -4.71 -1.80
CA ASP A 19 5.53 -5.01 -2.85
C ASP A 19 6.92 -4.47 -2.50
N ARG A 20 6.99 -3.38 -1.72
CA ARG A 20 8.24 -2.84 -1.15
C ARG A 20 7.96 -2.01 0.10
N VAL A 21 8.83 -2.12 1.10
CA VAL A 21 8.85 -1.24 2.28
C VAL A 21 10.18 -0.50 2.29
N ALA A 22 10.16 0.83 2.30
CA ALA A 22 11.34 1.69 2.44
C ALA A 22 11.87 1.69 3.89
N GLU A 23 13.09 2.16 4.09
CA GLU A 23 13.74 2.26 5.41
C GLU A 23 12.90 3.04 6.43
N ASN A 24 12.26 4.13 6.00
CA ASN A 24 11.38 4.93 6.86
C ASN A 24 10.00 4.30 7.13
N GLY A 25 9.73 3.11 6.56
CA GLY A 25 8.46 2.38 6.69
C GLY A 25 7.42 2.72 5.63
N ASP A 26 7.67 3.68 4.74
CA ASP A 26 6.75 3.94 3.62
C ASP A 26 6.60 2.69 2.78
N THR A 27 5.37 2.35 2.44
CA THR A 27 5.06 1.06 1.86
C THR A 27 4.40 1.23 0.51
N ALA A 28 5.04 0.70 -0.53
CA ALA A 28 4.41 0.51 -1.83
C ALA A 28 3.62 -0.80 -1.86
N ASN A 29 2.37 -0.71 -2.29
CA ASN A 29 1.49 -1.86 -2.49
C ASN A 29 0.50 -1.56 -3.63
N LYS A 30 -0.33 -2.54 -4.01
CA LYS A 30 -1.36 -2.41 -5.04
C LYS A 30 -2.15 -1.09 -4.93
N ILE A 31 -2.35 -0.42 -6.07
CA ILE A 31 -3.07 0.85 -6.16
C ILE A 31 -4.40 0.81 -5.38
N GLY A 32 -4.65 1.85 -4.58
CA GLY A 32 -5.78 1.97 -3.65
C GLY A 32 -5.40 1.72 -2.19
N THR A 33 -4.23 1.16 -1.90
CA THR A 33 -3.78 0.89 -0.52
C THR A 33 -3.65 2.18 0.28
N SER A 34 -3.01 3.20 -0.30
CA SER A 34 -2.87 4.53 0.32
C SER A 34 -4.23 5.15 0.69
N GLY A 35 -5.22 5.02 -0.20
CA GLY A 35 -6.58 5.50 0.03
C GLY A 35 -7.27 4.77 1.18
N VAL A 36 -7.08 3.45 1.28
CA VAL A 36 -7.61 2.66 2.42
C VAL A 36 -6.93 3.06 3.73
N ALA A 37 -5.62 3.32 3.72
CA ALA A 37 -4.89 3.76 4.90
C ALA A 37 -5.37 5.14 5.41
N ILE A 38 -5.62 6.09 4.51
CA ILE A 38 -6.21 7.40 4.83
C ILE A 38 -7.59 7.22 5.49
N LEU A 39 -8.45 6.37 4.91
CA LEU A 39 -9.77 6.08 5.48
C LEU A 39 -9.67 5.41 6.85
N ALA A 40 -8.76 4.44 7.00
CA ALA A 40 -8.54 3.75 8.26
C ALA A 40 -8.15 4.75 9.37
N LYS A 41 -7.19 5.64 9.09
CA LYS A 41 -6.81 6.72 10.02
C LYS A 41 -7.97 7.63 10.36
N HIS A 42 -8.75 8.05 9.36
CA HIS A 42 -9.91 8.92 9.56
C HIS A 42 -10.96 8.31 10.50
N TYR A 43 -11.23 7.00 10.38
CA TYR A 43 -12.20 6.29 11.22
C TYR A 43 -11.59 5.65 12.48
N GLY A 44 -10.30 5.89 12.77
CA GLY A 44 -9.63 5.35 13.97
C GLY A 44 -9.41 3.84 13.95
N ILE A 45 -9.28 3.25 12.75
CA ILE A 45 -9.06 1.82 12.54
C ILE A 45 -7.56 1.55 12.37
N PRO A 46 -6.97 0.58 13.09
CA PRO A 46 -5.56 0.24 12.93
C PRO A 46 -5.29 -0.38 11.56
N PHE A 47 -4.19 0.04 10.95
CA PHE A 47 -3.75 -0.36 9.61
C PHE A 47 -2.40 -1.06 9.69
N TYR A 48 -2.35 -2.32 9.29
CA TYR A 48 -1.14 -3.15 9.37
C TYR A 48 -0.66 -3.54 7.97
N VAL A 49 0.65 -3.45 7.77
CA VAL A 49 1.33 -3.99 6.60
C VAL A 49 1.96 -5.32 6.98
N CYS A 50 1.65 -6.38 6.24
CA CYS A 50 2.25 -7.69 6.39
C CYS A 50 3.33 -7.87 5.32
N ALA A 51 4.59 -7.85 5.72
CA ALA A 51 5.75 -7.83 4.85
C ALA A 51 6.79 -8.85 5.32
N PRO A 52 7.24 -9.79 4.47
CA PRO A 52 8.45 -10.54 4.81
C PRO A 52 9.66 -9.60 4.76
N LEU A 53 10.71 -9.87 5.55
CA LEU A 53 11.90 -9.02 5.55
C LEU A 53 12.58 -8.90 4.19
N SER A 54 12.40 -9.89 3.31
CA SER A 54 12.87 -9.84 1.92
C SER A 54 12.25 -8.70 1.09
N THR A 55 11.14 -8.13 1.53
CA THR A 55 10.44 -7.01 0.87
C THR A 55 10.84 -5.65 1.44
N VAL A 56 11.56 -5.63 2.56
CA VAL A 56 12.08 -4.40 3.18
C VAL A 56 13.39 -4.01 2.52
N ASP A 57 13.41 -2.85 1.88
CA ASP A 57 14.55 -2.26 1.18
C ASP A 57 15.19 -1.16 2.04
N LEU A 58 16.11 -1.55 2.93
CA LEU A 58 16.84 -0.60 3.79
C LEU A 58 17.77 0.36 3.02
N LYS A 59 17.89 0.23 1.69
CA LYS A 59 18.65 1.16 0.85
C LYS A 59 17.75 2.21 0.19
N CYS A 60 16.43 2.02 0.25
CA CYS A 60 15.42 2.96 -0.20
C CYS A 60 15.03 3.84 0.99
N SER A 61 15.48 5.09 1.03
CA SER A 61 15.30 5.94 2.20
C SER A 61 13.83 6.27 2.47
N THR A 62 13.07 6.58 1.41
CA THR A 62 11.67 6.99 1.52
C THR A 62 10.79 6.36 0.45
N GLY A 63 9.48 6.53 0.58
CA GLY A 63 8.51 6.11 -0.43
C GLY A 63 8.63 6.87 -1.76
N ASP A 64 9.15 8.10 -1.74
CA ASP A 64 9.38 8.91 -2.96
C ASP A 64 10.44 8.31 -3.87
N ASP A 65 11.34 7.49 -3.31
CA ASP A 65 12.40 6.80 -4.05
C ASP A 65 11.89 5.52 -4.75
N ILE A 66 10.62 5.12 -4.51
CA ILE A 66 10.02 3.94 -5.11
C ILE A 66 9.44 4.27 -6.49
N HIS A 67 10.01 3.69 -7.54
CA HIS A 67 9.48 3.83 -8.89
C HIS A 67 8.13 3.10 -9.06
N ILE A 68 7.09 3.83 -9.45
CA ILE A 68 5.75 3.28 -9.69
C ILE A 68 5.58 2.88 -11.15
N GLU A 69 5.33 1.59 -11.37
CA GLU A 69 5.01 1.03 -12.69
C GLU A 69 3.69 1.60 -13.24
N LEU A 70 3.74 2.10 -14.47
CA LEU A 70 2.56 2.39 -15.28
C LEU A 70 2.34 1.25 -16.26
N ARG A 71 1.17 0.60 -16.20
CA ARG A 71 0.82 -0.50 -17.10
C ARG A 71 0.00 -0.02 -18.28
N ALA A 72 -0.10 -0.92 -19.26
CA ALA A 72 -0.80 -0.70 -20.50
C ALA A 72 -2.28 -0.35 -20.29
N ASP A 73 -2.80 0.53 -21.14
CA ASP A 73 -4.13 1.12 -21.03
C ASP A 73 -5.25 0.10 -21.25
N GLU A 74 -4.95 -0.98 -21.95
CA GLU A 74 -5.89 -2.05 -22.25
C GLU A 74 -6.40 -2.71 -20.97
N GLU A 75 -5.62 -2.72 -19.89
CA GLU A 75 -6.03 -3.33 -18.61
C GLU A 75 -7.27 -2.67 -18.00
N ILE A 76 -7.49 -1.38 -18.24
CA ILE A 76 -8.65 -0.63 -17.72
C ILE A 76 -9.67 -0.28 -18.79
N THR A 77 -9.41 -0.59 -20.06
CA THR A 77 -10.31 -0.24 -21.18
C THR A 77 -10.94 -1.44 -21.87
N SER A 78 -10.23 -2.57 -22.03
CA SER A 78 -10.67 -3.63 -22.96
C SER A 78 -10.16 -5.05 -22.68
N LYS A 79 -8.95 -5.23 -22.16
CA LYS A 79 -8.23 -6.52 -22.10
C LYS A 79 -8.98 -7.66 -21.41
N TRP A 80 -9.75 -7.34 -20.38
CA TRP A 80 -10.40 -8.32 -19.51
C TRP A 80 -11.93 -8.34 -19.63
N TYR A 81 -12.47 -7.52 -20.53
CA TYR A 81 -13.91 -7.30 -20.65
C TYR A 81 -14.45 -7.97 -21.91
N GLU A 82 -15.71 -8.41 -21.87
CA GLU A 82 -16.39 -9.00 -23.04
C GLU A 82 -16.41 -8.04 -24.24
N LYS A 83 -16.44 -6.73 -23.97
CA LYS A 83 -16.39 -5.63 -24.93
C LYS A 83 -15.65 -4.43 -24.32
N PRO A 84 -15.16 -3.47 -25.12
CA PRO A 84 -14.55 -2.25 -24.59
C PRO A 84 -15.46 -1.53 -23.59
N MET A 85 -14.92 -1.24 -22.41
CA MET A 85 -15.62 -0.57 -21.31
C MET A 85 -15.36 0.95 -21.27
N ALA A 86 -14.47 1.44 -22.12
CA ALA A 86 -14.13 2.85 -22.24
C ALA A 86 -14.27 3.33 -23.70
N PRO A 87 -14.55 4.63 -23.94
CA PRO A 87 -14.60 5.19 -25.29
C PRO A 87 -13.28 5.04 -26.04
N ALA A 88 -13.35 4.83 -27.36
CA ALA A 88 -12.16 4.79 -28.20
C ALA A 88 -11.39 6.12 -28.15
N GLY A 89 -10.06 6.05 -27.99
CA GLY A 89 -9.17 7.22 -27.96
C GLY A 89 -9.17 8.02 -26.64
N VAL A 90 -9.86 7.55 -25.59
CA VAL A 90 -9.78 8.19 -24.28
C VAL A 90 -8.37 8.05 -23.69
N LYS A 91 -7.88 9.10 -23.03
CA LYS A 91 -6.62 9.07 -22.30
C LYS A 91 -6.79 8.37 -20.95
N THR A 92 -5.73 7.72 -20.51
CA THR A 92 -5.71 6.83 -19.34
C THR A 92 -4.50 7.15 -18.46
N TYR A 93 -4.59 6.74 -17.20
CA TYR A 93 -3.50 6.76 -16.26
C TYR A 93 -3.64 5.51 -15.39
N ASN A 94 -2.70 4.57 -15.50
CA ASN A 94 -2.81 3.24 -14.92
C ASN A 94 -1.60 2.88 -14.04
N PRO A 95 -1.39 3.58 -12.91
CA PRO A 95 -0.39 3.19 -11.92
C PRO A 95 -0.82 1.90 -11.22
N CYS A 96 0.14 0.99 -11.07
CA CYS A 96 -0.13 -0.37 -10.58
C CYS A 96 -0.02 -0.48 -9.07
N PHE A 97 0.58 0.53 -8.47
CA PHE A 97 0.91 0.65 -7.07
C PHE A 97 0.69 2.09 -6.63
N ASP A 98 0.50 2.27 -5.33
CA ASP A 98 0.65 3.56 -4.66
C ASP A 98 1.54 3.39 -3.43
N VAL A 99 1.96 4.52 -2.86
CA VAL A 99 2.79 4.58 -1.66
C VAL A 99 1.93 5.03 -0.49
N THR A 100 1.95 4.23 0.59
CA THR A 100 1.34 4.58 1.87
C THR A 100 2.40 5.16 2.78
N ASP A 101 2.19 6.41 3.21
CA ASP A 101 3.04 7.10 4.18
C ASP A 101 3.04 6.37 5.53
N ASN A 102 4.23 6.21 6.12
CA ASN A 102 4.42 5.49 7.37
C ASN A 102 3.60 6.03 8.56
N SER A 103 3.21 7.32 8.55
CA SER A 103 2.35 7.93 9.58
C SER A 103 0.89 7.47 9.52
N LEU A 104 0.51 6.73 8.47
CA LEU A 104 -0.80 6.08 8.33
C LEU A 104 -0.76 4.61 8.77
N ILE A 105 0.44 4.05 9.00
CA ILE A 105 0.66 2.65 9.32
C ILE A 105 0.75 2.49 10.84
N THR A 106 0.00 1.54 11.39
CA THR A 106 0.04 1.20 12.82
C THR A 106 1.27 0.35 13.15
N ALA A 107 1.52 -0.70 12.37
CA ALA A 107 2.71 -1.54 12.51
C ALA A 107 3.00 -2.33 11.22
N ILE A 108 4.24 -2.76 11.06
CA ILE A 108 4.68 -3.65 9.98
C ILE A 108 4.98 -5.02 10.59
N VAL A 109 4.22 -6.05 10.19
CA VAL A 109 4.29 -7.41 10.70
C VAL A 109 5.15 -8.25 9.77
N THR A 110 6.20 -8.86 10.32
CA THR A 110 7.18 -9.67 9.60
C THR A 110 7.30 -11.06 10.23
N GLU A 111 8.00 -11.97 9.55
CA GLU A 111 8.31 -13.31 10.07
C GLU A 111 9.27 -13.30 11.28
N LYS A 112 9.97 -12.18 11.52
CA LYS A 112 10.91 -12.02 12.65
C LYS A 112 10.37 -11.14 13.78
N GLY A 113 9.14 -10.63 13.66
CA GLY A 113 8.52 -9.78 14.67
C GLY A 113 7.75 -8.59 14.08
N ILE A 114 7.38 -7.65 14.94
CA ILE A 114 6.57 -6.49 14.57
C ILE A 114 7.41 -5.22 14.73
N ALA A 115 7.50 -4.43 13.66
CA ALA A 115 8.11 -3.11 13.67
C ALA A 115 7.06 -2.03 13.93
N TYR A 116 7.39 -1.09 14.82
CA TYR A 116 6.59 0.11 15.13
C TYR A 116 7.40 1.36 14.80
N SER A 117 6.73 2.49 14.59
CA SER A 117 7.39 3.78 14.43
C SER A 117 8.25 4.13 15.68
N PRO A 118 9.45 4.71 15.53
CA PRO A 118 10.12 5.08 14.28
C PRO A 118 10.68 3.86 13.52
N TYR A 119 10.27 3.69 12.26
CA TYR A 119 10.59 2.50 11.46
C TYR A 119 12.06 2.41 11.05
N SER A 120 12.72 3.55 10.87
CA SER A 120 14.16 3.64 10.62
C SER A 120 15.00 3.04 11.76
N GLU A 121 14.43 2.88 12.96
CA GLU A 121 15.09 2.18 14.06
C GLU A 121 14.61 0.73 14.23
N SER A 122 13.31 0.49 14.06
CA SER A 122 12.73 -0.81 14.36
C SER A 122 12.94 -1.83 13.24
N LEU A 123 12.89 -1.42 11.97
CA LEU A 123 13.11 -2.32 10.83
C LEU A 123 14.55 -2.87 10.81
N PRO A 124 15.63 -2.07 10.94
CA PRO A 124 17.00 -2.61 10.93
C PRO A 124 17.28 -3.60 12.08
N LYS A 125 16.60 -3.45 13.22
CA LYS A 125 16.74 -4.38 14.36
C LYS A 125 16.26 -5.79 14.03
N LEU A 126 15.31 -5.94 13.10
CA LEU A 126 14.78 -7.25 12.68
C LEU A 126 15.75 -8.02 11.76
N PHE A 127 16.74 -7.37 11.14
CA PHE A 127 17.72 -8.04 10.27
C PHE A 127 18.87 -8.70 11.03
N LYS A 128 18.92 -8.54 12.35
CA LYS A 128 19.91 -9.18 13.21
C LYS A 128 19.57 -10.64 13.52
#